data_AF-A0A972MY09-F1
#
_entry.id   AF-A0A972MY09-F1
#
_cell.length_a   1.000
_cell.length_b   1.000
_cell.length_c   1.000
_cell.angle_alpha   90.00
_cell.angle_beta   90.00
_cell.angle_gamma   90.00
#
_symmetry.space_group_name_H-M   'P 1'
#
loop_
_entity.id
_entity.type
_entity.pdbx_description
1 polymer ?
#
loop_
_entity_poly.entity_id
_entity_poly.type
_entity_poly.pdbx_seq_one_letter_code
_entity_poly.pdbx_strand_id
1 'polypeptide(L)'
;QHANNYMTVYGHMSKFGKFKKGSHVNQGDTIGYIGKSGLATGPHLHYEFRKNKKHVDPLKIKFPDAGPIDKKYRAEFKRSAHFLLSQLNRLDRKTHLARGFE
;
A
#
# COMPACT_ATOMS: atom_id res chain seq x y z
N GLN A 1 -2.26 3.31 7.86
CA GLN A 1 -0.92 3.92 8.02
C GLN A 1 -0.07 3.45 6.87
N HIS A 2 0.83 4.30 6.39
CA HIS A 2 1.77 4.00 5.31
C HIS A 2 3.21 4.11 5.82
N ALA A 3 4.18 3.73 4.99
CA ALA A 3 5.59 3.97 5.26
C ALA A 3 5.88 5.47 5.50
N ASN A 4 7.03 5.78 6.11
CA ASN A 4 7.51 7.15 6.32
C ASN A 4 6.54 8.05 7.11
N ASN A 5 5.79 7.46 8.06
CA ASN A 5 4.82 8.16 8.93
C ASN A 5 3.72 8.93 8.17
N TYR A 6 3.37 8.46 6.98
CA TYR A 6 2.21 8.95 6.24
C TYR A 6 0.92 8.25 6.70
N MET A 7 -0.17 8.99 6.68
CA MET A 7 -1.51 8.48 6.98
C MET A 7 -2.53 9.14 6.07
N THR A 8 -3.42 8.33 5.51
CA THR A 8 -4.60 8.83 4.81
C THR A 8 -5.86 8.51 5.61
N VAL A 9 -6.83 9.42 5.55
CA VAL A 9 -8.15 9.26 6.16
C VAL A 9 -9.19 9.37 5.06
N TYR A 10 -10.19 8.49 5.11
CA TYR A 10 -11.30 8.44 4.16
C TYR A 10 -12.61 8.47 4.96
N GLY A 11 -13.33 9.59 4.86
CA GLY A 11 -14.58 9.85 5.56
C GLY A 11 -15.82 9.69 4.67
N HIS A 12 -16.98 9.83 5.31
CA HIS A 12 -18.31 9.79 4.66
C HIS A 12 -18.61 8.49 3.91
N MET A 13 -18.07 7.36 4.34
CA MET A 13 -18.31 6.07 3.68
C MET A 13 -19.75 5.60 3.85
N SER A 14 -20.32 4.98 2.82
CA SER A 14 -21.59 4.22 2.92
C SER A 14 -21.35 2.80 3.43
N LYS A 15 -20.23 2.19 3.03
CA LYS A 15 -19.88 0.82 3.38
C LYS A 15 -18.36 0.63 3.35
N PHE A 16 -17.85 -0.20 4.26
CA PHE A 16 -16.46 -0.64 4.24
C PHE A 16 -16.25 -1.82 3.29
N GLY A 17 -15.07 -1.92 2.69
CA GLY A 17 -14.67 -3.06 1.88
C GLY A 17 -14.44 -4.33 2.72
N LYS A 18 -13.71 -5.29 2.15
CA LYS A 18 -13.40 -6.58 2.81
C LYS A 18 -12.39 -6.49 3.96
N PHE A 19 -11.79 -5.32 4.18
CA PHE A 19 -10.68 -5.15 5.10
C PHE A 19 -11.14 -4.86 6.53
N LYS A 20 -10.32 -5.29 7.50
CA LYS A 20 -10.54 -5.05 8.93
C LYS A 20 -9.37 -4.26 9.50
N LYS A 21 -9.50 -3.80 10.75
CA LYS A 21 -8.40 -3.14 11.45
C LYS A 21 -7.18 -4.07 11.48
N GLY A 22 -6.02 -3.54 11.06
CA GLY A 22 -4.77 -4.29 10.96
C GLY A 22 -4.55 -5.01 9.62
N SER A 23 -5.53 -5.02 8.70
CA SER A 23 -5.31 -5.55 7.35
C SER A 23 -4.28 -4.72 6.58
N HIS A 24 -3.42 -5.41 5.84
CA HIS A 24 -2.56 -4.79 4.82
C HIS A 24 -3.38 -4.54 3.56
N VAL A 25 -3.15 -3.40 2.92
CA VAL A 25 -3.79 -2.99 1.67
C VAL A 25 -2.74 -2.54 0.68
N ASN A 26 -2.92 -2.86 -0.60
CA ASN A 26 -2.07 -2.39 -1.67
C ASN A 26 -2.65 -1.12 -2.29
N GLN A 27 -1.79 -0.36 -2.97
CA GLN A 27 -2.26 0.76 -3.78
C GLN A 27 -3.22 0.25 -4.87
N GLY A 28 -4.38 0.89 -4.98
CA GLY A 28 -5.44 0.50 -5.92
C GLY A 28 -6.51 -0.41 -5.33
N ASP A 29 -6.30 -0.97 -4.13
CA ASP A 29 -7.31 -1.79 -3.48
C ASP A 29 -8.56 -0.97 -3.10
N THR A 30 -9.74 -1.52 -3.37
CA THR A 30 -11.01 -0.91 -2.94
C THR A 30 -11.23 -1.14 -1.44
N ILE A 31 -11.03 -0.08 -0.65
CA ILE A 31 -11.17 -0.12 0.82
C ILE A 31 -12.57 0.23 1.34
N GLY A 32 -13.45 0.78 0.49
CA GLY A 32 -14.80 1.19 0.86
C GLY A 32 -15.52 1.91 -0.27
N TYR A 33 -16.74 2.36 0.02
CA TYR A 33 -17.65 2.96 -0.94
C TYR A 33 -18.14 4.32 -0.43
N ILE A 34 -18.25 5.29 -1.34
CA ILE A 34 -18.68 6.66 -1.03
C ILE A 34 -20.12 6.66 -0.49
N GLY A 35 -20.40 7.53 0.46
CA GLY A 35 -21.72 7.76 1.02
C GLY A 35 -21.86 9.17 1.56
N LYS A 36 -22.76 9.33 2.53
CA LYS A 36 -23.09 10.59 3.21
C LYS A 36 -23.20 10.38 4.73
N SER A 37 -22.35 9.53 5.30
CA SER A 37 -22.37 9.30 6.75
C SER A 37 -21.73 10.47 7.51
N GLY A 38 -22.22 10.74 8.72
CA GLY A 38 -21.75 11.86 9.55
C GLY A 38 -22.17 13.23 9.01
N LEU A 39 -21.34 14.25 9.27
CA LEU A 39 -21.60 15.61 8.83
C LEU A 39 -21.24 15.79 7.35
N ALA A 40 -22.18 15.51 6.47
CA ALA A 40 -22.02 15.66 5.02
C ALA A 40 -23.28 16.28 4.38
N THR A 41 -23.08 17.20 3.44
CA THR A 41 -24.19 17.84 2.70
C THR A 41 -24.75 16.94 1.59
N GLY A 42 -23.89 16.17 0.93
CA GLY A 42 -24.24 15.21 -0.12
C GLY A 42 -23.23 14.05 -0.20
N PRO A 43 -23.45 13.06 -1.08
CA PRO A 43 -22.51 11.95 -1.26
C PRO A 43 -21.17 12.44 -1.83
N HIS A 44 -20.10 12.35 -1.04
CA HIS A 44 -18.74 12.72 -1.45
C HIS A 44 -17.70 12.02 -0.58
N LEU A 45 -16.43 12.06 -1.01
CA LEU A 45 -15.32 11.54 -0.24
C LEU A 45 -14.64 12.68 0.53
N HIS A 46 -14.57 12.58 1.86
CA HIS A 46 -13.66 13.40 2.66
C HIS A 46 -12.30 12.71 2.74
N TYR A 47 -11.34 13.22 2.00
CA TYR A 47 -9.99 12.66 1.94
C TYR A 47 -9.01 13.57 2.68
N GLU A 48 -8.25 12.99 3.60
CA GLU A 48 -7.15 13.70 4.26
C GLU A 48 -5.84 12.97 4.05
N PHE A 49 -4.77 13.76 3.94
CA PHE A 49 -3.41 13.28 3.98
C PHE A 49 -2.68 13.91 5.15
N ARG A 50 -2.01 13.07 5.96
CA ARG A 50 -1.27 13.50 7.13
C ARG A 50 0.16 12.99 7.07
N LYS A 51 1.12 13.88 7.35
CA LYS A 51 2.55 13.55 7.54
C LYS A 51 2.90 13.88 8.98
N ASN A 52 3.44 12.92 9.73
CA ASN A 52 3.76 13.10 11.15
C ASN A 52 2.57 13.65 11.95
N LYS A 53 1.36 13.09 11.70
CA LYS A 53 0.08 13.50 12.31
C LYS A 53 -0.44 14.90 11.96
N LYS A 54 0.27 15.70 11.15
CA LYS A 54 -0.17 17.01 10.68
C LYS A 54 -0.84 16.90 9.32
N HIS A 55 -1.96 17.61 9.13
CA HIS A 55 -2.62 17.74 7.84
C HIS A 55 -1.73 18.49 6.87
N VAL A 56 -1.66 17.98 5.65
CA VAL A 56 -0.84 18.56 4.59
C VAL A 56 -1.63 18.46 3.29
N ASP A 57 -1.43 19.44 2.42
CA ASP A 57 -2.05 19.46 1.10
C ASP A 57 -1.48 18.29 0.25
N PRO A 58 -2.30 17.27 -0.08
CA PRO A 58 -1.81 16.09 -0.80
C PRO A 58 -1.30 16.44 -2.21
N LEU A 59 -1.77 17.53 -2.82
CA LEU A 59 -1.35 17.94 -4.16
C LEU A 59 0.03 18.60 -4.18
N LYS A 60 0.53 19.06 -3.02
CA LYS A 60 1.83 19.72 -2.88
C LYS A 60 2.94 18.76 -2.46
N ILE A 61 2.60 17.51 -2.13
CA ILE A 61 3.58 16.52 -1.70
C ILE A 61 4.15 15.83 -2.92
N LYS A 62 5.45 16.01 -3.15
CA LYS A 62 6.20 15.12 -4.04
C LYS A 62 6.37 13.79 -3.35
N PHE A 63 5.60 12.80 -3.80
CA PHE A 63 5.90 11.42 -3.47
C PHE A 63 7.26 11.09 -4.10
N PRO A 64 8.15 10.38 -3.40
CA PRO A 64 9.29 9.77 -4.06
C PRO A 64 8.69 8.74 -5.02
N ASP A 65 8.47 9.15 -6.26
CA ASP A 65 8.16 8.23 -7.32
C ASP A 65 9.37 7.32 -7.42
N ALA A 66 9.20 6.02 -7.18
CA ALA A 66 10.25 5.07 -7.52
C ALA A 66 10.26 5.01 -9.04
N GLY A 67 10.96 5.96 -9.67
CA GLY A 67 11.15 5.99 -11.10
C GLY A 67 11.61 4.60 -11.56
N PRO A 68 11.10 4.10 -12.69
CA PRO A 68 11.52 2.80 -13.18
C PRO A 68 13.03 2.82 -13.38
N ILE A 69 13.69 1.69 -13.10
CA ILE A 69 15.13 1.58 -13.34
C ILE A 69 15.45 1.99 -14.78
N ASP A 70 16.53 2.76 -14.93
CA ASP A 70 16.97 3.24 -16.24
C ASP A 70 17.12 2.05 -17.20
N LYS A 71 16.70 2.24 -18.46
CA LYS A 71 16.67 1.20 -19.48
C LYS A 71 18.03 0.50 -19.61
N LYS A 72 19.13 1.25 -19.48
CA LYS A 72 20.50 0.70 -19.53
C LYS A 72 20.78 -0.35 -18.45
N TYR A 73 20.16 -0.23 -17.28
CA TYR A 73 20.36 -1.17 -16.16
C TYR A 73 19.33 -2.31 -16.15
N ARG A 74 18.32 -2.29 -17.03
CA ARG A 74 17.24 -3.30 -16.99
C ARG A 74 17.71 -4.72 -17.24
N ALA A 75 18.63 -4.91 -18.18
CA ALA A 75 19.12 -6.24 -18.52
C ALA A 75 19.91 -6.85 -17.36
N GLU A 76 20.82 -6.07 -16.78
CA GLU A 76 21.64 -6.48 -15.64
C GLU A 76 20.80 -6.72 -14.39
N PHE A 77 19.89 -5.80 -14.07
CA PHE A 77 18.96 -5.97 -12.96
C PHE A 77 18.15 -7.26 -13.09
N LYS A 78 17.59 -7.54 -14.27
CA LYS A 78 16.84 -8.78 -14.52
C LYS A 78 17.73 -10.01 -14.32
N ARG A 79 18.97 -10.00 -14.80
CA ARG A 79 19.91 -11.12 -14.61
C ARG A 79 20.18 -11.38 -13.13
N SER A 80 20.50 -10.34 -12.36
CA SER A 80 20.76 -10.43 -10.93
C SER A 80 19.51 -10.86 -10.15
N ALA A 81 18.35 -10.27 -10.46
CA ALA A 81 17.08 -10.64 -9.86
C ALA A 81 16.71 -12.10 -10.13
N HIS A 82 16.87 -12.58 -11.37
CA HIS A 82 16.61 -13.98 -11.72
C HIS A 82 17.55 -14.94 -10.97
N PHE A 83 18.82 -14.59 -10.85
CA PHE A 83 19.80 -15.39 -10.11
C PHE A 83 19.40 -15.50 -8.62
N LEU A 84 19.17 -14.37 -7.95
CA LEU A 84 18.77 -14.36 -6.54
C LEU A 84 17.43 -15.07 -6.30
N LEU A 85 16.45 -14.88 -7.19
CA LEU A 85 15.16 -15.56 -7.11
C LEU A 85 15.32 -17.07 -7.26
N SER A 86 16.21 -17.53 -8.14
CA SER A 86 16.51 -18.97 -8.28
C SER A 86 17.15 -19.57 -7.02
N GLN A 87 17.98 -18.79 -6.31
CA GLN A 87 18.57 -19.20 -5.04
C GLN A 87 17.50 -19.29 -3.94
N LEU A 88 16.62 -18.28 -3.83
CA LEU A 88 15.49 -18.30 -2.89
C LEU A 88 14.58 -19.49 -3.14
N ASN A 89 14.18 -19.75 -4.39
CA ASN A 89 13.32 -20.88 -4.75
C ASN A 89 13.98 -22.26 -4.51
N ARG A 90 15.31 -22.31 -4.47
CA ARG A 90 16.05 -23.53 -4.10
C ARG A 90 16.06 -23.74 -2.59
N LEU A 91 16.13 -22.67 -1.80
CA LEU A 91 16.06 -22.71 -0.34
C LEU A 91 14.64 -23.02 0.15
N ASP A 92 13.63 -22.41 -0.47
CA ASP A 92 12.21 -22.57 -0.10
C ASP A 92 11.73 -24.02 -0.27
N ARG A 93 12.25 -24.75 -1.26
CA ARG A 93 11.95 -26.18 -1.47
C ARG A 93 12.52 -27.12 -0.39
N LYS A 94 13.38 -26.64 0.52
CA LYS A 94 13.94 -27.43 1.64
C LYS A 94 13.59 -26.90 3.02
N THR A 95 12.96 -25.73 3.13
CA THR A 95 12.43 -25.25 4.40
C THR A 95 10.98 -25.68 4.55
N HIS A 96 10.78 -26.80 5.21
CA HIS A 96 9.56 -27.02 5.99
C HIS A 96 9.50 -25.91 7.05
N LEU A 97 8.97 -24.73 6.70
CA LEU A 97 8.53 -23.79 7.71
C LEU A 97 7.44 -24.51 8.52
N ALA A 98 7.69 -24.66 9.81
CA ALA A 98 6.83 -25.39 10.73
C ALA A 98 5.37 -24.96 10.54
N ARG A 99 4.53 -25.91 10.09
CA ARG A 99 3.09 -25.84 10.35
C ARG A 99 2.91 -26.10 11.85
N GLY A 100 2.33 -25.13 12.54
CA GLY A 100 1.82 -25.28 13.91
C GLY A 100 2.40 -24.25 14.86
N PHE A 101 1.57 -23.34 15.35
CA PHE A 101 0.84 -23.54 16.61
C PHE A 101 -0.54 -22.87 16.50
N GLU A 102 -1.47 -23.43 17.25
CA GLU A 102 -2.91 -23.12 17.36
C GLU A 102 -3.24 -21.64 17.60
#